data_AF-A0A9E4CHX8-F1
#
_entry.id   AF-A0A9E4CHX8-F1
#
_cell.length_a   1.000
_cell.length_b   1.000
_cell.length_c   1.000
_cell.angle_alpha   90.00
_cell.angle_beta   90.00
_cell.angle_gamma   90.00
#
_symmetry.space_group_name_H-M   'P 1'
#
loop_
_entity.id
_entity.type
_entity.pdbx_description
1 polymer ?
#
loop_
_entity_poly.entity_id
_entity_poly.type
_entity_poly.pdbx_seq_one_letter_code
_entity_poly.pdbx_strand_id
1 'polypeptide(L)'
;KGEAIPFFARILSIVDCYEALISDRTYRKGLTKAEALAIIQRDAGSYFDPELVEIFVKAMNSGLAGRVIREFGESDLYDLPAGQTF
;
A
#
# COMPACT_ATOMS: atom_id res chain seq x y z
N LYS A 1 -2.16 -3.60 -19.90
CA LYS A 1 -3.47 -4.20 -19.53
C LYS A 1 -3.59 -4.18 -18.00
N GLY A 2 -3.93 -3.02 -17.41
CA GLY A 2 -4.04 -2.87 -15.95
C GLY A 2 -5.46 -3.02 -15.40
N GLU A 3 -6.49 -2.75 -16.21
CA GLU A 3 -7.90 -2.76 -15.81
C GLU A 3 -8.51 -4.17 -15.70
N ALA A 4 -7.83 -5.20 -16.22
CA ALA A 4 -8.26 -6.59 -16.04
C ALA A 4 -7.95 -7.14 -14.64
N ILE A 5 -7.05 -6.48 -13.91
CA ILE A 5 -6.72 -6.84 -12.53
C ILE A 5 -7.75 -6.15 -11.64
N PRO A 6 -8.43 -6.88 -10.73
CA PRO A 6 -9.37 -6.28 -9.79
C PRO A 6 -8.79 -5.06 -9.08
N PHE A 7 -9.61 -4.02 -8.90
CA PHE A 7 -9.18 -2.75 -8.31
C PHE A 7 -8.45 -2.94 -6.96
N PHE A 8 -9.00 -3.77 -6.07
CA PHE A 8 -8.37 -4.06 -4.77
C PHE A 8 -7.03 -4.79 -4.90
N ALA A 9 -6.88 -5.69 -5.86
CA ALA A 9 -5.61 -6.39 -6.09
C ALA A 9 -4.49 -5.43 -6.53
N ARG A 10 -4.83 -4.37 -7.29
CA ARG A 10 -3.89 -3.32 -7.67
C ARG A 10 -3.46 -2.43 -6.49
N ILE A 11 -4.33 -2.24 -5.51
CA ILE A 11 -3.97 -1.53 -4.27
C ILE A 11 -3.07 -2.43 -3.42
N LEU A 12 -3.46 -3.69 -3.23
CA LEU A 12 -2.70 -4.66 -2.44
C LEU A 12 -1.28 -4.87 -2.98
N SER A 13 -1.09 -4.88 -4.30
CA SER A 13 0.25 -5.03 -4.88
C SER A 13 1.20 -3.87 -4.51
N ILE A 14 0.68 -2.64 -4.41
CA ILE A 14 1.46 -1.48 -3.99
C ILE A 14 1.81 -1.61 -2.49
N VAL A 15 0.82 -1.96 -1.66
CA VAL A 15 1.00 -2.11 -0.21
C VAL A 15 1.98 -3.23 0.12
N ASP A 16 1.83 -4.40 -0.50
CA ASP A 16 2.71 -5.55 -0.30
C ASP A 16 4.17 -5.23 -0.69
N CYS A 17 4.36 -4.54 -1.81
CA CYS A 17 5.68 -4.06 -2.22
C CYS A 17 6.27 -3.07 -1.20
N TYR A 18 5.48 -2.08 -0.77
CA TYR A 18 5.93 -1.09 0.21
C TYR A 18 6.37 -1.73 1.52
N GLU A 19 5.54 -2.61 2.10
CA GLU A 19 5.85 -3.35 3.33
C GLU A 19 7.10 -4.22 3.17
N ALA A 20 7.23 -4.92 2.05
CA ALA A 20 8.41 -5.71 1.74
C ALA A 20 9.70 -4.86 1.66
N LEU A 21 9.61 -3.61 1.18
CA LEU A 21 10.73 -2.69 1.06
C LEU A 21 11.17 -2.14 2.42
N ILE A 22 10.22 -1.75 3.29
CA ILE A 22 10.53 -1.13 4.58
C ILE A 22 10.80 -2.13 5.71
N SER A 23 10.41 -3.40 5.52
CA SER A 23 10.64 -4.44 6.52
C SER A 23 12.09 -4.90 6.57
N ASP A 24 12.62 -5.02 7.79
CA ASP A 24 13.87 -5.70 8.05
C ASP A 24 13.75 -7.19 7.68
N ARG A 25 14.78 -7.71 7.02
CA ARG A 25 14.90 -9.14 6.70
C ARG A 25 16.22 -9.66 7.22
N THR A 26 16.33 -10.97 7.40
CA THR A 26 17.53 -11.63 7.96
C THR A 26 18.85 -11.20 7.29
N TYR A 27 18.81 -10.81 6.01
CA TYR A 27 19.97 -10.45 5.20
C TYR A 27 20.01 -8.97 4.75
N ARG A 28 19.02 -8.14 5.12
CA ARG A 28 19.04 -6.70 4.79
C ARG A 28 18.23 -5.88 5.78
N LYS A 29 18.66 -4.65 6.01
CA LYS A 29 17.81 -3.65 6.63
C LYS A 29 16.73 -3.18 5.66
N GLY A 30 15.55 -2.89 6.22
CA GLY A 30 14.48 -2.24 5.51
C GLY A 30 14.91 -0.87 5.01
N LEU A 31 14.35 -0.46 3.88
CA LEU A 31 14.57 0.87 3.33
C LEU A 31 13.83 1.91 4.16
N THR A 32 14.29 3.15 4.08
CA THR A 32 13.52 4.29 4.59
C THR A 32 12.23 4.45 3.78
N LYS A 33 11.23 5.11 4.39
CA LYS A 33 9.96 5.42 3.71
C LYS A 33 10.20 6.16 2.39
N ALA A 34 11.12 7.12 2.38
CA ALA A 34 11.43 7.91 1.19
C ALA A 34 12.01 7.06 0.06
N GLU A 35 12.96 6.17 0.38
CA GLU A 35 13.56 5.24 -0.59
C GLU A 35 12.53 4.26 -1.15
N ALA A 36 11.67 3.70 -0.29
CA ALA A 36 10.61 2.79 -0.72
C ALA A 36 9.60 3.48 -1.66
N LEU A 37 9.17 4.70 -1.32
CA LEU A 37 8.25 5.49 -2.17
C LEU A 37 8.91 5.86 -3.50
N ALA A 38 10.20 6.17 -3.53
CA ALA A 38 10.92 6.47 -4.77
C ALA A 38 10.98 5.26 -5.71
N ILE A 39 11.17 4.04 -5.19
CA ILE A 39 11.13 2.80 -5.98
C ILE A 39 9.73 2.58 -6.57
N ILE A 40 8.69 2.69 -5.76
CA ILE A 40 7.30 2.50 -6.20
C ILE A 40 6.91 3.53 -7.27
N GLN A 41 7.33 4.80 -7.11
CA GLN A 41 7.11 5.84 -8.12
C GLN A 41 7.83 5.55 -9.43
N ARG A 42 9.08 5.07 -9.38
CA ARG A 42 9.85 4.70 -10.58
C ARG A 42 9.15 3.60 -11.37
N ASP A 43 8.51 2.66 -10.67
CA ASP A 43 7.89 1.48 -11.27
C ASP A 43 6.39 1.71 -11.63
N ALA A 44 5.89 2.94 -11.48
CA ALA A 44 4.56 3.37 -11.88
C ALA A 44 4.34 3.26 -13.40
N GLY A 45 3.18 2.76 -13.82
CA GLY A 45 2.85 2.51 -15.23
C GLY A 45 3.47 1.23 -15.81
N SER A 46 4.45 0.63 -15.13
CA SER A 46 5.04 -0.65 -15.52
C SER A 46 4.49 -1.80 -14.68
N TYR A 47 4.71 -1.75 -13.36
CA TYR A 47 4.28 -2.77 -12.40
C TYR A 47 3.05 -2.35 -11.60
N PHE A 48 2.93 -1.04 -11.39
CA PHE A 48 1.85 -0.47 -10.60
C PHE A 48 0.97 0.42 -11.45
N ASP A 49 -0.29 0.54 -11.05
CA ASP A 49 -1.16 1.54 -11.64
C ASP A 49 -0.69 2.95 -11.23
N PRO A 50 -0.40 3.85 -12.20
CA PRO A 50 0.21 5.13 -11.92
C PRO A 50 -0.70 6.06 -11.11
N GLU A 51 -2.02 6.00 -11.29
CA GLU A 51 -2.97 6.82 -10.53
C GLU A 51 -3.00 6.37 -9.06
N LEU A 52 -3.01 5.06 -8.83
CA LEU A 52 -2.97 4.51 -7.47
C LEU A 52 -1.65 4.80 -6.76
N VAL A 53 -0.52 4.78 -7.47
CA VAL A 53 0.79 5.17 -6.91
C VAL A 53 0.79 6.63 -6.47
N GLU A 54 0.25 7.54 -7.29
CA GLU A 54 0.17 8.95 -6.94
C GLU A 54 -0.67 9.17 -5.66
N ILE A 55 -1.83 8.52 -5.57
CA ILE A 55 -2.70 8.57 -4.40
C ILE A 55 -1.99 8.01 -3.17
N PHE A 56 -1.33 6.86 -3.29
CA PHE A 56 -0.60 6.22 -2.20
C PHE A 56 0.50 7.14 -1.65
N VAL A 57 1.34 7.70 -2.51
CA VAL A 57 2.40 8.63 -2.12
C VAL A 57 1.83 9.85 -1.39
N LYS A 58 0.76 10.46 -1.92
CA LYS A 58 0.09 11.59 -1.27
C LYS A 58 -0.47 11.19 0.10
N ALA A 59 -1.07 10.02 0.22
CA ALA A 59 -1.62 9.53 1.49
C ALA A 59 -0.52 9.35 2.55
N MET A 60 0.64 8.82 2.16
CA MET A 60 1.80 8.60 3.04
C MET A 60 2.45 9.91 3.51
N ASN A 61 2.40 10.97 2.69
CA ASN A 61 3.00 12.27 3.01
C ASN A 61 2.05 13.27 3.71
N SER A 62 0.73 13.08 3.62
CA SER A 62 -0.27 14.08 4.07
C SER A 62 -0.85 13.81 5.47
N GLY A 63 -0.37 12.77 6.17
CA GLY A 63 -0.97 12.32 7.43
C GLY A 63 -2.39 11.75 7.28
N LEU A 64 -2.87 11.55 6.03
CA LEU A 64 -4.17 10.95 5.73
C LEU A 64 -4.29 9.57 6.37
N ALA A 65 -3.25 8.73 6.28
CA ALA A 65 -3.25 7.41 6.91
C ALA A 65 -3.58 7.48 8.42
N GLY A 66 -2.99 8.43 9.14
CA GLY A 66 -3.27 8.64 10.57
C GLY A 66 -4.68 9.17 10.85
N ARG A 67 -5.32 9.84 9.88
CA ARG A 67 -6.73 10.27 9.99
C ARG A 67 -7.68 9.08 9.78
N VAL A 68 -7.45 8.28 8.74
CA VAL A 68 -8.25 7.09 8.45
C VAL A 68 -8.24 6.12 9.62
N ILE A 69 -7.08 5.83 10.21
CA ILE A 69 -6.98 4.91 11.36
C ILE A 69 -7.76 5.41 12.58
N ARG A 70 -7.84 6.74 12.79
CA ARG A 70 -8.62 7.32 13.90
C ARG A 70 -10.11 7.32 13.63
N GLU A 71 -10.50 7.48 12.36
CA GLU A 71 -11.89 7.59 11.95
C GLU A 71 -12.57 6.22 11.81
N PHE A 72 -11.84 5.20 11.40
CA PHE A 72 -12.35 3.84 11.22
C PHE A 72 -11.88 2.84 12.29
N GLY A 73 -10.97 3.20 13.20
CA GLY A 73 -10.50 2.32 14.28
C GLY A 73 -9.84 1.00 13.81
N GLU A 74 -9.04 0.35 14.68
CA GLU A 74 -8.61 -1.04 14.40
C GLU A 74 -9.80 -2.01 14.44
N SER A 75 -10.82 -1.70 15.25
CA SER A 75 -12.03 -2.51 15.45
C SER A 75 -12.85 -2.70 14.16
N ASP A 76 -13.07 -1.63 13.38
CA ASP A 76 -13.99 -1.72 12.23
C ASP A 76 -13.34 -2.42 11.02
N LEU A 77 -12.02 -2.56 11.02
CA LEU A 77 -11.29 -3.32 10.01
C LEU A 77 -11.42 -4.85 10.21
N TYR A 78 -11.74 -5.29 11.43
CA TYR A 78 -11.93 -6.70 11.77
C TYR A 78 -13.40 -7.10 11.91
N ASP A 79 -14.34 -6.16 11.83
CA ASP A 79 -15.79 -6.42 11.81
C ASP A 79 -16.30 -6.81 10.41
N LEU A 80 -15.52 -7.65 9.72
CA LEU A 80 -15.95 -8.30 8.49
C LEU A 80 -16.94 -9.41 8.86
N PRO A 81 -18.10 -9.51 8.19
CA PRO A 81 -19.04 -10.58 8.47
C PRO A 81 -18.33 -11.93 8.33
N ALA A 82 -18.37 -12.73 9.38
CA ALA A 82 -17.76 -14.05 9.43
C ALA A 82 -18.20 -14.87 8.19
N GLY A 83 -17.26 -15.13 7.28
CA GLY A 83 -17.54 -15.81 6.01
C GLY A 83 -16.86 -15.22 4.78
N GLN A 84 -16.15 -14.09 4.91
CA GLN A 84 -15.36 -13.52 3.82
C GLN A 84 -13.88 -13.41 4.20
N THR A 85 -13.29 -14.54 4.60
CA THR A 85 -11.84 -14.72 4.61
C THR A 85 -11.45 -15.27 3.23
N PHE A 86 -10.57 -14.56 2.54
CA PHE A 86 -10.03 -14.96 1.23
C PHE A 86 -9.29 -16.31 1.28
#